data_AF-A0A7Z7LH84-F1
#
_entry.id   AF-A0A7Z7LH84-F1
#
_cell.length_a   1.000
_cell.length_b   1.000
_cell.length_c   1.000
_cell.angle_alpha   90.00
_cell.angle_beta   90.00
_cell.angle_gamma   90.00
#
_symmetry.space_group_name_H-M   'P 1'
#
loop_
_entity.id
_entity.type
_entity.pdbx_description
1 polymer ?
#
loop_
_entity_poly.entity_id
_entity_poly.type
_entity_poly.pdbx_seq_one_letter_code
_entity_poly.pdbx_strand_id
1 'polypeptide(L)'
;MCFEGTTNDRSKKKVFLVVLFIAIVLSYIFTSMILWTTESRFLTISRYSKVMRHREAIDGKSFAPDQYRFGSYYLVEYIFKHIPLRWYDVFNDIVAEGLDPTGWGEGTEKSVELFFPEEDRAVIIKEIESTIDRIIDSFSPNNLLLRNMLKAAIDSFGWQEYINDIEKTTMLIGKNIPGEFKVLIEKDSAESALVNGYVTFRFFFTATTLLLVFLLCAQFTDALTSLLGMSLFAALLPMVAQDFMQAETMLSATVFAGFLVALLKNKSYLLLLLLVLLGCTARTDQTLFAGVIYLLYKVPGAIKRRKWLSLLAGLSLVLIPLVATLLLSEVIYAGSEYYLDFIQLEYNLNHPWAWIYPLIFLAIPLAFSPMIRNIDFFRKTWLWVPPFMVMNYLFARPAEVRLLLPVLIYSVPYVVAGVKEVLCHFDYDRDRKGGGS
;
A
#
# COMPACT_ATOMS: atom_id res chain seq x y z
N MET A 1 -6.50 31.11 -14.61
CA MET A 1 -7.63 31.96 -14.21
C MET A 1 -8.12 31.48 -12.86
N CYS A 2 -8.03 32.35 -11.85
CA CYS A 2 -8.31 32.05 -10.46
C CYS A 2 -9.78 31.67 -10.23
N PHE A 3 -10.01 30.86 -9.19
CA PHE A 3 -11.30 30.61 -8.53
C PHE A 3 -11.86 31.88 -7.83
N GLU A 4 -11.81 33.02 -8.52
CA GLU A 4 -12.37 34.32 -8.11
C GLU A 4 -13.48 34.79 -9.08
N GLY A 5 -14.12 33.86 -9.78
CA GLY A 5 -15.45 34.06 -10.36
C GLY A 5 -16.50 33.60 -9.35
N THR A 6 -17.54 34.42 -9.15
CA THR A 6 -18.72 34.29 -8.29
C THR A 6 -19.45 32.94 -8.42
N THR A 7 -18.80 31.86 -8.00
CA THR A 7 -19.38 30.54 -7.82
C THR A 7 -20.00 30.52 -6.44
N ASN A 8 -21.33 30.55 -6.41
CA ASN A 8 -22.17 30.42 -5.22
C ASN A 8 -21.57 29.37 -4.26
N ASP A 9 -21.44 29.68 -2.96
CA ASP A 9 -20.79 28.82 -1.95
C ASP A 9 -21.40 27.41 -1.92
N ARG A 10 -22.69 27.32 -2.27
CA ARG A 10 -23.43 26.05 -2.46
C ARG A 10 -22.87 25.17 -3.59
N SER A 11 -22.34 25.76 -4.67
CA SER A 11 -21.72 25.04 -5.79
C SER A 11 -20.37 24.46 -5.42
N LYS A 12 -19.53 25.21 -4.69
CA LYS A 12 -18.23 24.73 -4.18
C LYS A 12 -18.40 23.54 -3.22
N LYS A 13 -19.40 23.62 -2.33
CA LYS A 13 -19.75 22.51 -1.43
C LYS A 13 -20.21 21.27 -2.19
N LYS A 14 -21.03 21.42 -3.23
CA LYS A 14 -21.46 20.29 -4.08
C LYS A 14 -20.29 19.62 -4.77
N VAL A 15 -19.39 20.39 -5.38
CA VAL A 15 -18.19 19.84 -6.04
C VAL A 15 -17.32 19.09 -5.03
N PHE A 16 -17.08 19.67 -3.86
CA PHE A 16 -16.31 19.00 -2.82
C PHE A 16 -16.94 17.68 -2.35
N LEU A 17 -18.26 17.64 -2.15
CA LEU A 17 -18.99 16.42 -1.77
C LEU A 17 -18.88 15.33 -2.85
N VAL A 18 -19.00 15.71 -4.13
CA VAL A 18 -18.84 14.75 -5.24
C VAL A 18 -17.41 14.20 -5.28
N VAL A 19 -16.40 15.07 -5.14
CA VAL A 19 -15.00 14.65 -5.11
C VAL A 19 -14.73 13.73 -3.91
N LEU A 20 -15.27 14.06 -2.73
CA LEU A 20 -15.17 13.24 -1.53
C LEU A 20 -15.80 11.86 -1.73
N PHE A 21 -17.01 11.83 -2.30
CA PHE A 21 -17.68 10.57 -2.61
C PHE A 21 -16.84 9.71 -3.57
N ILE A 22 -16.33 10.30 -4.66
CA ILE A 22 -15.48 9.57 -5.62
C ILE A 22 -14.20 9.08 -4.95
N ALA A 23 -13.55 9.90 -4.12
CA ALA A 23 -12.34 9.51 -3.40
C ALA A 23 -12.60 8.33 -2.45
N ILE A 24 -13.73 8.33 -1.73
CA ILE A 24 -14.16 7.22 -0.86
C ILE A 24 -14.40 5.96 -1.70
N VAL A 25 -15.15 6.04 -2.79
CA VAL A 25 -15.47 4.89 -3.65
C VAL A 25 -14.21 4.29 -4.27
N LEU A 26 -13.34 5.12 -4.88
CA LEU A 26 -12.09 4.66 -5.49
C LEU A 26 -11.16 4.06 -4.43
N SER A 27 -11.09 4.67 -3.25
CA SER A 27 -10.30 4.13 -2.14
C SER A 27 -10.84 2.78 -1.66
N TYR A 28 -12.17 2.63 -1.57
CA TYR A 28 -12.78 1.36 -1.18
C TYR A 28 -12.49 0.25 -2.20
N ILE A 29 -12.65 0.54 -3.49
CA ILE A 29 -12.33 -0.40 -4.59
C ILE A 29 -10.86 -0.82 -4.50
N PHE A 30 -9.96 0.15 -4.40
CA PHE A 30 -8.52 -0.10 -4.30
C PHE A 30 -8.16 -0.94 -3.07
N THR A 31 -8.63 -0.56 -1.88
CA THR A 31 -8.35 -1.30 -0.65
C THR A 31 -8.90 -2.73 -0.71
N SER A 32 -10.12 -2.91 -1.26
CA SER A 32 -10.74 -4.23 -1.42
C SER A 32 -10.01 -5.12 -2.42
N MET A 33 -9.61 -4.56 -3.58
CA MET A 33 -8.82 -5.30 -4.57
C MET A 33 -7.52 -5.83 -3.97
N ILE A 34 -6.85 -5.01 -3.16
CA ILE A 34 -5.62 -5.43 -2.53
C ILE A 34 -5.89 -6.53 -1.50
N LEU A 35 -6.90 -6.36 -0.64
CA LEU A 35 -7.31 -7.37 0.34
C LEU A 35 -7.51 -8.73 -0.34
N TRP A 36 -8.32 -8.78 -1.41
CA TRP A 36 -8.65 -10.00 -2.12
C TRP A 36 -7.48 -10.63 -2.89
N THR A 37 -6.54 -9.81 -3.38
CA THR A 37 -5.42 -10.30 -4.20
C THR A 37 -4.21 -10.71 -3.37
N THR A 38 -4.02 -10.13 -2.18
CA THR A 38 -2.82 -10.35 -1.36
C THR A 38 -3.10 -10.95 0.01
N GLU A 39 -4.10 -10.47 0.75
CA GLU A 39 -4.42 -11.05 2.06
C GLU A 39 -5.26 -12.31 1.92
N SER A 40 -6.35 -12.29 1.15
CA SER A 40 -7.25 -13.45 1.07
C SER A 40 -6.63 -14.70 0.45
N ARG A 41 -5.63 -14.56 -0.44
CA ARG A 41 -4.99 -15.71 -1.11
C ARG A 41 -3.86 -16.35 -0.31
N PHE A 42 -3.21 -15.60 0.58
CA PHE A 42 -2.09 -16.06 1.42
C PHE A 42 -2.45 -16.00 2.92
N LEU A 43 -3.74 -16.10 3.20
CA LEU A 43 -4.48 -15.63 4.38
C LEU A 43 -3.75 -15.80 5.71
N THR A 44 -3.31 -17.01 6.00
CA THR A 44 -2.72 -17.32 7.30
C THR A 44 -1.28 -16.80 7.45
N ILE A 45 -0.44 -17.00 6.43
CA ILE A 45 0.99 -16.61 6.48
C ILE A 45 1.14 -15.09 6.39
N SER A 46 0.35 -14.44 5.53
CA SER A 46 0.38 -12.98 5.37
C SER A 46 -0.07 -12.29 6.66
N ARG A 47 -1.22 -12.70 7.22
CA ARG A 47 -1.73 -12.14 8.49
C ARG A 47 -0.77 -12.38 9.64
N TYR A 48 -0.23 -13.60 9.77
CA TYR A 48 0.76 -13.94 10.79
C TYR A 48 2.00 -13.04 10.70
N SER A 49 2.61 -12.96 9.51
CA SER A 49 3.80 -12.14 9.29
C SER A 49 3.54 -10.67 9.63
N LYS A 50 2.33 -10.17 9.32
CA LYS A 50 1.95 -8.79 9.61
C LYS A 50 1.81 -8.51 11.10
N VAL A 51 1.18 -9.42 11.84
CA VAL A 51 1.02 -9.33 13.29
C VAL A 51 2.39 -9.40 13.97
N MET A 52 3.27 -10.32 13.54
CA MET A 52 4.60 -10.45 14.12
C MET A 52 5.47 -9.23 13.85
N ARG A 53 5.54 -8.75 12.61
CA ARG A 53 6.27 -7.51 12.27
C ARG A 53 5.74 -6.30 13.04
N HIS A 54 4.42 -6.23 13.24
CA HIS A 54 3.85 -5.16 14.04
C HIS A 54 4.31 -5.22 15.50
N ARG A 55 4.27 -6.41 16.14
CA ARG A 55 4.75 -6.60 17.51
C ARG A 55 6.23 -6.24 17.63
N GLU A 56 7.07 -6.75 16.73
CA GLU A 56 8.50 -6.43 16.68
C GLU A 56 8.75 -4.92 16.53
N ALA A 57 8.00 -4.23 15.66
CA ALA A 57 8.15 -2.80 15.46
C ALA A 57 7.74 -1.97 16.68
N ILE A 58 6.65 -2.34 17.36
CA ILE A 58 6.19 -1.69 18.61
C ILE A 58 7.18 -1.95 19.75
N ASP A 59 7.74 -3.15 19.83
CA ASP A 59 8.74 -3.53 20.82
C ASP A 59 10.15 -2.95 20.54
N GLY A 60 10.36 -2.31 19.40
CA GLY A 60 11.65 -1.74 19.01
C GLY A 60 12.68 -2.77 18.54
N LYS A 61 12.23 -3.96 18.11
CA LYS A 61 13.06 -5.11 17.70
C LYS A 61 13.00 -5.42 16.21
N SER A 62 12.30 -4.63 15.41
CA SER A 62 12.19 -4.83 13.96
C SER A 62 13.49 -4.43 13.24
N PHE A 63 13.61 -4.94 12.02
CA PHE A 63 14.70 -4.62 11.09
C PHE A 63 14.54 -3.22 10.47
N ALA A 64 15.65 -2.64 10.04
CA ALA A 64 15.66 -1.41 9.25
C ALA A 64 15.46 -1.71 7.75
N PRO A 65 14.74 -0.86 6.99
CA PRO A 65 14.28 0.48 7.40
C PRO A 65 12.92 0.53 8.11
N ASP A 66 12.20 -0.56 8.30
CA ASP A 66 10.84 -0.52 8.89
C ASP A 66 10.83 0.03 10.32
N GLN A 67 11.85 -0.29 11.11
CA GLN A 67 12.02 0.23 12.45
C GLN A 67 12.16 1.77 12.49
N TYR A 68 12.67 2.38 11.41
CA TYR A 68 12.76 3.83 11.27
C TYR A 68 11.43 4.46 10.82
N ARG A 69 10.47 3.63 10.37
CA ARG A 69 9.18 4.04 9.79
C ARG A 69 8.02 3.73 10.75
N PHE A 70 8.20 4.10 12.01
CA PHE A 70 7.34 3.70 13.12
C PHE A 70 5.94 4.34 13.12
N GLY A 71 5.74 5.48 12.46
CA GLY A 71 4.50 6.27 12.57
C GLY A 71 3.22 5.50 12.17
N SER A 72 3.30 4.66 11.13
CA SER A 72 2.18 3.81 10.70
C SER A 72 1.82 2.76 11.75
N TYR A 73 2.83 2.11 12.35
CA TYR A 73 2.63 1.11 13.41
C TYR A 73 1.91 1.70 14.61
N TYR A 74 2.36 2.86 15.11
CA TYR A 74 1.72 3.54 16.25
C TYR A 74 0.30 4.01 15.94
N LEU A 75 0.05 4.54 14.75
CA LEU A 75 -1.32 4.92 14.35
C LEU A 75 -2.25 3.70 14.33
N VAL A 76 -1.78 2.56 13.85
CA VAL A 76 -2.58 1.33 13.86
C VAL A 76 -2.78 0.81 15.28
N GLU A 77 -1.71 0.76 16.07
CA GLU A 77 -1.74 0.23 17.44
C GLU A 77 -2.66 1.02 18.36
N TYR A 78 -2.67 2.35 18.26
CA TYR A 78 -3.41 3.19 19.21
C TYR A 78 -4.72 3.76 18.65
N ILE A 79 -4.96 3.68 17.34
CA ILE A 79 -6.16 4.24 16.72
C ILE A 79 -6.87 3.19 15.87
N PHE A 80 -6.27 2.78 14.74
CA PHE A 80 -7.05 2.08 13.72
C PHE A 80 -7.48 0.66 14.11
N LYS A 81 -6.73 -0.04 14.97
CA LYS A 81 -7.17 -1.35 15.49
C LYS A 81 -8.42 -1.27 16.37
N HIS A 82 -8.74 -0.10 16.91
CA HIS A 82 -9.91 0.16 17.75
C HIS A 82 -11.12 0.70 16.96
N ILE A 83 -10.92 1.03 15.68
CA ILE A 83 -11.98 1.38 14.73
C ILE A 83 -11.89 0.53 13.44
N PRO A 84 -11.75 -0.81 13.55
CA PRO A 84 -11.61 -1.65 12.37
C PRO A 84 -12.94 -1.63 11.60
N LEU A 85 -12.88 -1.32 10.30
CA LEU A 85 -13.99 -1.59 9.42
C LEU A 85 -13.97 -3.09 9.16
N ARG A 86 -15.13 -3.74 9.21
CA ARG A 86 -15.24 -5.15 8.83
C ARG A 86 -15.18 -5.21 7.31
N TRP A 87 -13.99 -5.52 6.79
CA TRP A 87 -13.76 -5.68 5.37
C TRP A 87 -14.29 -7.03 4.91
N TYR A 88 -14.88 -7.06 3.71
CA TYR A 88 -15.40 -8.29 3.13
C TYR A 88 -14.25 -9.19 2.67
N ASP A 89 -14.05 -10.31 3.37
CA ASP A 89 -13.01 -11.29 3.11
C ASP A 89 -13.61 -12.70 3.05
N VAL A 90 -14.13 -13.04 1.86
CA VAL A 90 -14.82 -14.31 1.58
C VAL A 90 -14.01 -15.53 2.00
N PHE A 91 -12.71 -15.51 1.76
CA PHE A 91 -11.85 -16.65 2.05
C PHE A 91 -11.70 -16.87 3.56
N ASN A 92 -11.50 -15.78 4.32
CA ASN A 92 -11.43 -15.89 5.78
C ASN A 92 -12.78 -16.27 6.37
N ASP A 93 -13.88 -15.75 5.79
CA ASP A 93 -15.23 -16.05 6.23
C ASP A 93 -15.55 -17.54 6.05
N ILE A 94 -15.26 -18.12 4.89
CA ILE A 94 -15.47 -19.55 4.61
C ILE A 94 -14.62 -20.43 5.53
N VAL A 95 -13.34 -20.10 5.72
CA VAL A 95 -12.45 -20.87 6.62
C VAL A 95 -12.91 -20.75 8.07
N ALA A 96 -13.28 -19.56 8.54
CA ALA A 96 -13.77 -19.36 9.90
C ALA A 96 -15.08 -20.12 10.16
N GLU A 97 -16.00 -20.13 9.18
CA GLU A 97 -17.28 -20.85 9.27
C GLU A 97 -17.08 -22.37 9.22
N GLY A 98 -16.20 -22.88 8.34
CA GLY A 98 -15.85 -24.30 8.29
C GLY A 98 -15.18 -24.81 9.57
N LEU A 99 -14.46 -23.94 10.28
CA LEU A 99 -13.84 -24.27 11.57
C LEU A 99 -14.79 -24.14 12.76
N ASP A 100 -15.99 -23.58 12.58
CA ASP A 100 -17.00 -23.45 13.63
C ASP A 100 -17.86 -24.71 13.71
N PRO A 101 -17.79 -25.50 14.79
CA PRO A 101 -18.56 -26.72 14.93
C PRO A 101 -20.08 -26.51 15.04
N THR A 102 -20.53 -25.27 15.21
CA THR A 102 -21.96 -24.93 15.32
C THR A 102 -22.54 -24.32 14.04
N GLY A 103 -21.69 -24.01 13.05
CA GLY A 103 -22.05 -23.28 11.83
C GLY A 103 -22.28 -24.12 10.57
N TRP A 104 -22.31 -25.45 10.69
CA TRP A 104 -22.41 -26.35 9.55
C TRP A 104 -23.84 -26.43 8.97
N GLY A 105 -23.94 -26.18 7.66
CA GLY A 105 -25.15 -26.30 6.86
C GLY A 105 -24.79 -26.41 5.38
N GLU A 106 -25.80 -26.60 4.51
CA GLU A 106 -25.61 -26.88 3.07
C GLU A 106 -24.75 -25.83 2.35
N GLY A 107 -24.83 -24.55 2.77
CA GLY A 107 -24.00 -23.47 2.22
C GLY A 107 -22.53 -23.53 2.63
N THR A 108 -22.26 -23.87 3.90
CA THR A 108 -20.91 -24.03 4.45
C THR A 108 -20.22 -25.23 3.82
N GLU A 109 -20.93 -26.36 3.73
CA GLU A 109 -20.44 -27.60 3.11
C GLU A 109 -19.98 -27.34 1.67
N LYS A 110 -20.85 -26.78 0.81
CA LYS A 110 -20.50 -26.43 -0.57
C LYS A 110 -19.32 -25.47 -0.68
N SER A 111 -19.19 -24.55 0.27
CA SER A 111 -18.12 -23.54 0.25
C SER A 111 -16.78 -24.13 0.66
N VAL A 112 -16.74 -24.99 1.68
CA VAL A 112 -15.53 -25.67 2.15
C VAL A 112 -15.09 -26.76 1.16
N GLU A 113 -16.03 -27.42 0.48
CA GLU A 113 -15.76 -28.37 -0.60
C GLU A 113 -14.91 -27.77 -1.73
N LEU A 114 -15.01 -26.45 -1.99
CA LEU A 114 -14.18 -25.75 -2.97
C LEU A 114 -12.71 -25.63 -2.54
N PHE A 115 -12.43 -25.69 -1.24
CA PHE A 115 -11.06 -25.62 -0.70
C PHE A 115 -10.40 -26.99 -0.56
N PHE A 116 -11.20 -28.03 -0.37
CA PHE A 116 -10.75 -29.41 -0.28
C PHE A 116 -11.64 -30.28 -1.15
N PRO A 117 -11.52 -30.25 -2.48
CA PRO A 117 -12.35 -31.05 -3.37
C PRO A 117 -12.14 -32.55 -3.17
N GLU A 118 -13.12 -33.37 -3.57
CA GLU A 118 -13.05 -34.84 -3.48
C GLU A 118 -11.75 -35.43 -4.05
N GLU A 119 -11.25 -34.87 -5.16
CA GLU A 119 -10.00 -35.30 -5.80
C GLU A 119 -8.79 -35.14 -4.86
N ASP A 120 -8.68 -34.00 -4.18
CA ASP A 120 -7.61 -33.73 -3.23
C ASP A 120 -7.74 -34.61 -1.99
N ARG A 121 -8.97 -34.83 -1.50
CA ARG A 121 -9.23 -35.75 -0.38
C ARG A 121 -8.86 -37.19 -0.74
N ALA A 122 -9.14 -37.63 -1.97
CA ALA A 122 -8.73 -38.94 -2.48
C ALA A 122 -7.20 -39.09 -2.57
N VAL A 123 -6.48 -38.02 -2.95
CA VAL A 123 -5.01 -37.99 -2.92
C VAL A 123 -4.50 -38.15 -1.49
N ILE A 124 -5.07 -37.43 -0.52
CA ILE A 124 -4.71 -37.53 0.90
C ILE A 124 -4.93 -38.96 1.41
N ILE A 125 -6.08 -39.56 1.10
CA ILE A 125 -6.38 -40.96 1.47
C ILE A 125 -5.32 -41.90 0.91
N LYS A 126 -4.97 -41.76 -0.37
CA LYS A 126 -3.95 -42.60 -1.02
C LYS A 126 -2.56 -42.44 -0.40
N GLU A 127 -2.18 -41.22 -0.01
CA GLU A 127 -0.90 -40.96 0.67
C GLU A 127 -0.86 -41.58 2.07
N ILE A 128 -1.97 -41.51 2.81
CA ILE A 128 -2.09 -42.15 4.12
C ILE A 128 -2.05 -43.67 3.97
N GLU A 129 -2.79 -44.25 3.01
CA GLU A 129 -2.74 -45.69 2.69
C GLU A 129 -1.31 -46.15 2.36
N SER A 130 -0.61 -45.41 1.50
CA SER A 130 0.79 -45.70 1.16
C SER A 130 1.72 -45.62 2.38
N THR A 131 1.44 -44.72 3.31
CA THR A 131 2.22 -44.57 4.54
C THR A 131 1.94 -45.70 5.52
N ILE A 132 0.66 -46.09 5.69
CA ILE A 132 0.24 -47.26 6.46
C ILE A 132 0.92 -48.52 5.91
N ASP A 133 0.83 -48.74 4.60
CA ASP A 133 1.44 -49.89 3.94
C ASP A 133 2.96 -49.94 4.18
N ARG A 134 3.66 -48.81 4.06
CA ARG A 134 5.10 -48.71 4.38
C ARG A 134 5.41 -49.01 5.84
N ILE A 135 4.60 -48.52 6.77
CA ILE A 135 4.78 -48.78 8.21
C ILE A 135 4.57 -50.27 8.49
N ILE A 136 3.49 -50.87 8.00
CA ILE A 136 3.22 -52.31 8.20
C ILE A 136 4.34 -53.15 7.58
N ASP A 137 4.81 -52.79 6.37
CA ASP A 137 5.92 -53.47 5.69
C ASP A 137 7.23 -53.35 6.47
N SER A 138 7.47 -52.25 7.18
CA SER A 138 8.65 -52.10 8.05
C SER A 138 8.60 -52.98 9.31
N PHE A 139 7.39 -53.25 9.83
CA PHE A 139 7.19 -54.12 11.00
C PHE A 139 7.19 -55.60 10.66
N SER A 140 6.68 -55.98 9.48
CA SER A 140 6.60 -57.38 9.08
C SER A 140 6.74 -57.61 7.57
N PRO A 141 7.95 -57.43 7.01
CA PRO A 141 8.17 -57.42 5.57
C PRO A 141 7.84 -58.76 4.86
N ASN A 142 7.88 -59.88 5.61
CA ASN A 142 7.74 -61.24 5.05
C ASN A 142 6.50 -62.00 5.55
N ASN A 143 5.63 -61.40 6.38
CA ASN A 143 4.46 -62.10 6.93
C ASN A 143 3.15 -61.52 6.37
N LEU A 144 2.69 -62.11 5.27
CA LEU A 144 1.49 -61.69 4.56
C LEU A 144 0.22 -61.73 5.43
N LEU A 145 0.13 -62.70 6.34
CA LEU A 145 -1.04 -62.89 7.20
C LEU A 145 -1.10 -61.81 8.28
N LEU A 146 0.04 -61.51 8.91
CA LEU A 146 0.14 -60.41 9.88
C LEU A 146 -0.08 -59.05 9.20
N ARG A 147 0.46 -58.84 7.99
CA ARG A 147 0.23 -57.62 7.19
C ARG A 147 -1.26 -57.41 6.89
N ASN A 148 -1.94 -58.45 6.42
CA ASN A 148 -3.37 -58.37 6.11
C ASN A 148 -4.22 -58.17 7.37
N MET A 149 -3.86 -58.80 8.49
CA MET A 149 -4.56 -58.58 9.77
C MET A 149 -4.37 -57.16 10.29
N LEU A 150 -3.16 -56.60 10.23
CA LEU A 150 -2.88 -55.23 10.65
C LEU A 150 -3.60 -54.21 9.77
N LYS A 151 -3.59 -54.43 8.44
CA LYS A 151 -4.31 -53.58 7.50
C LYS A 151 -5.83 -53.62 7.74
N ALA A 152 -6.41 -54.81 7.87
CA ALA A 152 -7.84 -54.97 8.18
C ALA A 152 -8.21 -54.36 9.55
N ALA A 153 -7.34 -54.47 10.56
CA ALA A 153 -7.54 -53.83 11.85
C ALA A 153 -7.52 -52.29 11.73
N ILE A 154 -6.58 -51.73 10.97
CA ILE A 154 -6.49 -50.29 10.72
C ILE A 154 -7.72 -49.80 9.94
N ASP A 155 -8.12 -50.51 8.88
CA ASP A 155 -9.29 -50.16 8.07
C ASP A 155 -10.60 -50.29 8.86
N SER A 156 -10.68 -51.20 9.84
CA SER A 156 -11.85 -51.34 10.72
C SER A 156 -12.13 -50.11 11.59
N PHE A 157 -11.17 -49.19 11.74
CA PHE A 157 -11.40 -47.89 12.41
C PHE A 157 -12.16 -46.90 11.52
N GLY A 158 -12.41 -47.20 10.24
CA GLY A 158 -13.19 -46.36 9.34
C GLY A 158 -12.52 -45.01 9.04
N TRP A 159 -11.20 -44.93 9.12
CA TRP A 159 -10.45 -43.67 9.04
C TRP A 159 -10.61 -42.96 7.68
N GLN A 160 -10.86 -43.69 6.59
CA GLN A 160 -11.15 -43.12 5.26
C GLN A 160 -12.45 -42.33 5.25
N GLU A 161 -13.48 -42.76 5.99
CA GLU A 161 -14.77 -42.06 6.08
C GLU A 161 -14.62 -40.72 6.79
N TYR A 162 -13.68 -40.60 7.73
CA TYR A 162 -13.37 -39.33 8.39
C TYR A 162 -12.72 -38.30 7.45
N ILE A 163 -12.03 -38.76 6.39
CA ILE A 163 -11.37 -37.90 5.40
C ILE A 163 -12.29 -37.62 4.21
N ASN A 164 -13.17 -38.56 3.84
CA ASN A 164 -14.15 -38.32 2.79
C ASN A 164 -15.24 -37.33 3.22
N ASP A 165 -15.59 -37.34 4.51
CA ASP A 165 -16.50 -36.38 5.13
C ASP A 165 -15.80 -35.03 5.34
N ILE A 166 -16.22 -34.02 4.58
CA ILE A 166 -15.61 -32.70 4.57
C ILE A 166 -15.75 -31.97 5.91
N GLU A 167 -16.84 -32.20 6.65
CA GLU A 167 -17.05 -31.63 7.98
C GLU A 167 -16.04 -32.18 8.97
N LYS A 168 -15.95 -33.51 9.05
CA LYS A 168 -15.01 -34.18 9.95
C LYS A 168 -13.55 -33.85 9.61
N THR A 169 -13.23 -33.81 8.33
CA THR A 169 -11.89 -33.44 7.84
C THR A 169 -11.53 -32.03 8.28
N THR A 170 -12.43 -31.07 8.06
CA THR A 170 -12.21 -29.66 8.39
C THR A 170 -12.10 -29.46 9.90
N MET A 171 -12.92 -30.14 10.70
CA MET A 171 -12.82 -30.14 12.16
C MET A 171 -11.47 -30.73 12.65
N LEU A 172 -11.02 -31.83 12.05
CA LEU A 172 -9.74 -32.46 12.40
C LEU A 172 -8.58 -31.53 12.07
N ILE A 173 -8.58 -30.91 10.89
CA ILE A 173 -7.60 -29.89 10.50
C ILE A 173 -7.64 -28.75 11.53
N GLY A 174 -8.82 -28.21 11.80
CA GLY A 174 -9.06 -27.13 12.75
C GLY A 174 -8.52 -27.38 14.16
N LYS A 175 -8.69 -28.61 14.67
CA LYS A 175 -8.18 -29.03 15.98
C LYS A 175 -6.65 -29.09 16.03
N ASN A 176 -6.01 -29.34 14.90
CA ASN A 176 -4.55 -29.49 14.79
C ASN A 176 -3.84 -28.19 14.33
N ILE A 177 -4.57 -27.15 13.92
CA ILE A 177 -4.00 -25.83 13.67
C ILE A 177 -3.43 -25.27 14.98
N PRO A 178 -2.15 -24.84 15.01
CA PRO A 178 -1.57 -24.20 16.19
C PRO A 178 -2.39 -22.98 16.63
N GLY A 179 -2.55 -22.79 17.94
CA GLY A 179 -3.39 -21.72 18.50
C GLY A 179 -3.04 -20.32 17.96
N GLU A 180 -1.75 -20.05 17.74
CA GLU A 180 -1.26 -18.79 17.17
C GLU A 180 -1.83 -18.46 15.79
N PHE A 181 -2.12 -19.49 14.97
CA PHE A 181 -2.76 -19.32 13.67
C PHE A 181 -4.27 -19.27 13.77
N LYS A 182 -4.85 -20.01 14.71
CA LYS A 182 -6.31 -20.02 14.92
C LYS A 182 -6.85 -18.64 15.27
N VAL A 183 -6.14 -17.92 16.13
CA VAL A 183 -6.51 -16.55 16.55
C VAL A 183 -6.49 -15.56 15.37
N LEU A 184 -5.75 -15.83 14.28
CA LEU A 184 -5.75 -14.98 13.07
C LEU A 184 -6.98 -15.16 12.17
N ILE A 185 -7.66 -16.30 12.33
CA ILE A 185 -8.87 -16.67 11.59
C ILE A 185 -10.11 -16.18 12.35
N GLU A 186 -10.07 -16.25 13.68
CA GLU A 186 -11.14 -15.79 14.57
C GLU A 186 -11.44 -14.28 14.37
N LYS A 187 -12.70 -13.97 14.02
CA LYS A 187 -13.11 -12.62 13.61
C LYS A 187 -12.98 -11.57 14.71
N ASP A 188 -13.20 -11.96 15.96
CA ASP A 188 -13.22 -11.05 17.11
C ASP A 188 -11.92 -11.06 17.93
N SER A 189 -10.84 -11.64 17.41
CA SER A 189 -9.53 -11.63 18.07
C SER A 189 -8.83 -10.26 17.99
N ALA A 190 -7.89 -10.03 18.90
CA ALA A 190 -7.07 -8.82 18.89
C ALA A 190 -6.17 -8.74 17.65
N GLU A 191 -5.69 -9.89 17.17
CA GLU A 191 -4.86 -10.02 15.98
C GLU A 191 -5.64 -9.75 14.70
N SER A 192 -6.88 -10.22 14.62
CA SER A 192 -7.79 -9.89 13.52
C SER A 192 -8.15 -8.40 13.53
N ALA A 193 -8.41 -7.82 14.72
CA ALA A 193 -8.63 -6.38 14.86
C ALA A 193 -7.40 -5.56 14.40
N LEU A 194 -6.20 -6.03 14.70
CA LEU A 194 -4.95 -5.41 14.25
C LEU A 194 -4.81 -5.44 12.72
N VAL A 195 -5.02 -6.60 12.09
CA VAL A 195 -4.99 -6.75 10.63
C VAL A 195 -6.01 -5.80 9.98
N ASN A 196 -7.27 -5.85 10.42
CA ASN A 196 -8.32 -4.97 9.92
C ASN A 196 -8.01 -3.48 10.16
N GLY A 197 -7.34 -3.16 11.27
CA GLY A 197 -6.84 -1.82 11.55
C GLY A 197 -5.89 -1.30 10.47
N TYR A 198 -4.98 -2.14 9.97
CA TYR A 198 -4.13 -1.77 8.84
C TYR A 198 -4.89 -1.57 7.53
N VAL A 199 -5.93 -2.38 7.29
CA VAL A 199 -6.77 -2.23 6.09
C VAL A 199 -7.54 -0.90 6.16
N THR A 200 -8.14 -0.58 7.31
CA THR A 200 -8.80 0.71 7.55
C THR A 200 -7.84 1.88 7.45
N PHE A 201 -6.63 1.76 8.02
CA PHE A 201 -5.57 2.77 7.91
C PHE A 201 -5.29 3.08 6.44
N ARG A 202 -5.09 2.04 5.61
CA ARG A 202 -4.78 2.22 4.18
C ARG A 202 -5.94 2.90 3.46
N PHE A 203 -7.17 2.45 3.69
CA PHE A 203 -8.37 3.10 3.14
C PHE A 203 -8.43 4.59 3.49
N PHE A 204 -8.24 4.94 4.77
CA PHE A 204 -8.29 6.34 5.21
C PHE A 204 -7.24 7.21 4.52
N PHE A 205 -5.98 6.75 4.46
CA PHE A 205 -4.90 7.52 3.85
C PHE A 205 -4.97 7.55 2.32
N THR A 206 -5.49 6.50 1.67
CA THR A 206 -5.74 6.52 0.23
C THR A 206 -6.83 7.53 -0.12
N ALA A 207 -7.97 7.53 0.56
CA ALA A 207 -9.03 8.53 0.36
C ALA A 207 -8.50 9.96 0.56
N THR A 208 -7.73 10.16 1.63
CA THR A 208 -7.12 11.48 1.93
C THR A 208 -6.10 11.89 0.85
N THR A 209 -5.27 10.97 0.37
CA THR A 209 -4.31 11.24 -0.72
C THR A 209 -5.04 11.65 -1.99
N LEU A 210 -6.10 10.95 -2.38
CA LEU A 210 -6.89 11.28 -3.57
C LEU A 210 -7.49 12.69 -3.49
N LEU A 211 -8.05 13.06 -2.32
CA LEU A 211 -8.53 14.41 -2.06
C LEU A 211 -7.43 15.46 -2.20
N LEU A 212 -6.24 15.18 -1.66
CA LEU A 212 -5.10 16.08 -1.73
C LEU A 212 -4.57 16.22 -3.15
N VAL A 213 -4.53 15.14 -3.95
CA VAL A 213 -4.16 15.17 -5.37
C VAL A 213 -5.16 16.01 -6.16
N PHE A 214 -6.47 15.87 -5.91
CA PHE A 214 -7.48 16.74 -6.50
C PHE A 214 -7.21 18.22 -6.15
N LEU A 215 -7.01 18.52 -4.86
CA LEU A 215 -6.74 19.89 -4.40
C LEU A 215 -5.44 20.47 -4.95
N LEU A 216 -4.44 19.63 -5.18
CA LEU A 216 -3.17 19.97 -5.80
C LEU A 216 -3.38 20.34 -7.26
N CYS A 217 -4.09 19.51 -8.03
CA CYS A 217 -4.43 19.80 -9.43
C CYS A 217 -5.26 21.08 -9.57
N ALA A 218 -6.21 21.30 -8.65
CA ALA A 218 -7.06 22.49 -8.63
C ALA A 218 -6.31 23.81 -8.39
N GLN A 219 -5.01 23.78 -8.04
CA GLN A 219 -4.17 24.98 -8.02
C GLN A 219 -3.77 25.43 -9.44
N PHE A 220 -3.84 24.55 -10.42
CA PHE A 220 -3.33 24.78 -11.78
C PHE A 220 -4.39 24.62 -12.86
N THR A 221 -5.42 23.80 -12.63
CA THR A 221 -6.46 23.47 -13.61
C THR A 221 -7.87 23.64 -13.04
N ASP A 222 -8.90 23.51 -13.88
CA ASP A 222 -10.30 23.55 -13.45
C ASP A 222 -10.74 22.23 -12.77
N ALA A 223 -11.95 22.22 -12.22
CA ALA A 223 -12.46 21.11 -11.42
C ALA A 223 -12.57 19.78 -12.20
N LEU A 224 -12.93 19.82 -13.49
CA LEU A 224 -13.06 18.61 -14.31
C LEU A 224 -11.67 18.02 -14.56
N THR A 225 -10.72 18.84 -14.97
CA THR A 225 -9.32 18.41 -15.17
C THR A 225 -8.67 17.96 -13.87
N SER A 226 -9.04 18.55 -12.73
CA SER A 226 -8.57 18.11 -11.42
C SER A 226 -9.13 16.74 -11.02
N LEU A 227 -10.39 16.44 -11.36
CA LEU A 227 -10.97 15.11 -11.21
C LEU A 227 -10.23 14.09 -12.09
N LEU A 228 -9.90 14.44 -13.34
CA LEU A 228 -9.08 13.59 -14.20
C LEU A 228 -7.71 13.30 -13.58
N GLY A 229 -7.08 14.29 -12.94
CA GLY A 229 -5.80 14.09 -12.24
C GLY A 229 -5.92 13.13 -11.08
N MET A 230 -6.97 13.25 -10.26
CA MET A 230 -7.27 12.31 -9.19
C MET A 230 -7.49 10.89 -9.73
N SER A 231 -8.28 10.74 -10.80
CA SER A 231 -8.55 9.43 -11.42
C SER A 231 -7.30 8.81 -12.05
N LEU A 232 -6.46 9.62 -12.72
CA LEU A 232 -5.18 9.18 -13.28
C LEU A 232 -4.27 8.64 -12.16
N PHE A 233 -4.17 9.36 -11.05
CA PHE A 233 -3.40 8.90 -9.90
C PHE A 233 -3.98 7.61 -9.29
N ALA A 234 -5.30 7.53 -9.14
CA ALA A 234 -5.98 6.33 -8.64
C ALA A 234 -5.67 5.09 -9.50
N ALA A 235 -5.60 5.25 -10.82
CA ALA A 235 -5.27 4.16 -11.74
C ALA A 235 -3.83 3.62 -11.58
N LEU A 236 -2.91 4.41 -11.02
CA LEU A 236 -1.53 4.00 -10.77
C LEU A 236 -1.37 3.25 -9.43
N LEU A 237 -2.32 3.43 -8.49
CA LEU A 237 -2.23 2.88 -7.14
C LEU A 237 -2.10 1.35 -7.08
N PRO A 238 -2.79 0.53 -7.90
CA PRO A 238 -2.64 -0.93 -7.85
C PRO A 238 -1.19 -1.41 -8.03
N MET A 239 -0.43 -0.73 -8.89
CA MET A 239 0.97 -1.07 -9.17
C MET A 239 1.94 -0.57 -8.09
N VAL A 240 1.50 0.39 -7.28
CA VAL A 240 2.23 0.91 -6.12
C VAL A 240 2.07 -0.03 -4.91
N ALA A 241 1.03 -0.85 -4.89
CA ALA A 241 0.67 -1.71 -3.75
C ALA A 241 1.24 -3.14 -3.82
N GLN A 242 2.28 -3.37 -4.62
CA GLN A 242 2.87 -4.70 -4.86
C GLN A 242 3.37 -5.40 -3.59
N ASP A 243 3.61 -4.67 -2.51
CA ASP A 243 4.04 -5.24 -1.24
C ASP A 243 3.17 -4.68 -0.09
N PHE A 244 2.23 -5.53 0.31
CA PHE A 244 1.15 -5.21 1.24
C PHE A 244 1.64 -4.83 2.63
N MET A 245 2.81 -5.33 3.03
CA MET A 245 3.35 -5.22 4.39
C MET A 245 3.75 -3.79 4.76
N GLN A 246 3.97 -2.91 3.78
CA GLN A 246 4.42 -1.54 4.02
C GLN A 246 3.25 -0.56 4.15
N ALA A 247 2.77 -0.41 5.38
CA ALA A 247 1.65 0.46 5.73
C ALA A 247 1.98 1.95 5.56
N GLU A 248 3.23 2.36 5.75
CA GLU A 248 3.67 3.75 5.74
C GLU A 248 3.52 4.46 4.39
N THR A 249 3.45 3.71 3.29
CA THR A 249 3.47 4.25 1.92
C THR A 249 2.37 5.29 1.68
N MET A 250 1.12 4.99 2.06
CA MET A 250 -0.01 5.91 1.84
C MET A 250 0.00 7.09 2.82
N LEU A 251 0.50 6.90 4.05
CA LEU A 251 0.72 7.98 5.00
C LEU A 251 1.78 8.97 4.46
N SER A 252 2.90 8.45 3.97
CA SER A 252 3.96 9.28 3.39
C SER A 252 3.47 10.06 2.16
N ALA A 253 2.72 9.40 1.26
CA ALA A 253 2.08 10.04 0.12
C ALA A 253 1.10 11.16 0.54
N THR A 254 0.30 10.91 1.58
CA THR A 254 -0.64 11.90 2.14
C THR A 254 0.11 13.11 2.67
N VAL A 255 1.16 12.89 3.46
CA VAL A 255 1.98 13.97 4.02
C VAL A 255 2.65 14.78 2.91
N PHE A 256 3.23 14.11 1.90
CA PHE A 256 3.90 14.77 0.78
C PHE A 256 2.90 15.61 -0.05
N ALA A 257 1.77 15.04 -0.45
CA ALA A 257 0.72 15.77 -1.18
C ALA A 257 0.16 16.94 -0.34
N GLY A 258 -0.06 16.70 0.96
CA GLY A 258 -0.52 17.72 1.91
C GLY A 258 0.46 18.88 2.04
N PHE A 259 1.76 18.58 2.07
CA PHE A 259 2.81 19.57 2.09
C PHE A 259 2.80 20.43 0.82
N LEU A 260 2.70 19.83 -0.36
CA LEU A 260 2.62 20.56 -1.62
C LEU A 260 1.39 21.48 -1.69
N VAL A 261 0.22 20.97 -1.28
CA VAL A 261 -1.02 21.77 -1.23
C VAL A 261 -0.88 22.93 -0.23
N ALA A 262 -0.34 22.67 0.96
CA ALA A 262 -0.12 23.70 1.98
C ALA A 262 0.87 24.78 1.50
N LEU A 263 1.95 24.37 0.82
CA LEU A 263 2.95 25.26 0.25
C LEU A 263 2.34 26.17 -0.83
N LEU A 264 1.59 25.60 -1.77
CA LEU A 264 0.96 26.34 -2.87
C LEU A 264 -0.12 27.30 -2.38
N LYS A 265 -0.90 26.89 -1.36
CA LYS A 265 -1.89 27.74 -0.71
C LYS A 265 -1.30 28.75 0.29
N ASN A 266 0.02 28.87 0.37
CA ASN A 266 0.74 29.76 1.28
C ASN A 266 0.26 29.64 2.73
N LYS A 267 0.04 28.40 3.20
CA LYS A 267 -0.35 28.13 4.59
C LYS A 267 0.80 28.44 5.55
N SER A 268 0.48 28.45 6.85
CA SER A 268 1.43 28.81 7.90
C SER A 268 2.65 27.89 7.89
N TYR A 269 3.81 28.46 8.24
CA TYR A 269 5.04 27.69 8.40
C TYR A 269 4.89 26.57 9.44
N LEU A 270 4.13 26.82 10.52
CA LEU A 270 3.83 25.81 11.54
C LEU A 270 3.18 24.56 10.93
N LEU A 271 2.22 24.72 10.00
CA LEU A 271 1.59 23.58 9.34
C LEU A 271 2.60 22.79 8.50
N LEU A 272 3.48 23.48 7.75
CA LEU A 272 4.53 22.83 6.96
C LEU A 272 5.52 22.07 7.87
N LEU A 273 5.89 22.66 9.00
CA LEU A 273 6.75 22.05 10.00
C LEU A 273 6.11 20.79 10.60
N LEU A 274 4.83 20.86 10.99
CA LEU A 274 4.09 19.70 11.51
C LEU A 274 3.99 18.57 10.47
N LEU A 275 3.78 18.91 9.20
CA LEU A 275 3.80 17.93 8.11
C LEU A 275 5.18 17.30 7.93
N VAL A 276 6.27 18.08 8.04
CA VAL A 276 7.64 17.53 7.98
C VAL A 276 7.91 16.61 9.17
N LEU A 277 7.53 16.99 10.39
CA LEU A 277 7.69 16.14 11.57
C LEU A 277 6.90 14.83 11.43
N LEU A 278 5.65 14.90 10.99
CA LEU A 278 4.83 13.72 10.72
C LEU A 278 5.43 12.85 9.61
N GLY A 279 5.94 13.48 8.54
CA GLY A 279 6.59 12.80 7.43
C GLY A 279 7.85 12.04 7.85
N CYS A 280 8.60 12.57 8.82
CA CYS A 280 9.78 11.88 9.38
C CYS A 280 9.43 10.58 10.10
N THR A 281 8.21 10.43 10.62
CA THR A 281 7.75 9.16 11.23
C THR A 281 7.40 8.09 10.21
N ALA A 282 7.13 8.49 8.96
CA ALA A 282 6.77 7.60 7.87
C ALA A 282 7.97 7.32 6.95
N ARG A 283 8.58 8.36 6.40
CA ARG A 283 9.70 8.30 5.45
C ARG A 283 10.50 9.60 5.46
N THR A 284 11.66 9.59 6.11
CA THR A 284 12.58 10.75 6.17
C THR A 284 13.12 11.12 4.79
N ASP A 285 13.41 10.14 3.95
CA ASP A 285 13.90 10.31 2.58
C ASP A 285 12.91 11.10 1.70
N GLN A 286 11.63 10.73 1.69
CA GLN A 286 10.61 11.48 0.92
C GLN A 286 10.36 12.88 1.50
N THR A 287 10.42 13.00 2.83
CA THR A 287 10.22 14.27 3.54
C THR A 287 11.35 15.27 3.28
N LEU A 288 12.59 14.80 3.13
CA LEU A 288 13.74 15.62 2.73
C LEU A 288 13.44 16.40 1.45
N PHE A 289 12.89 15.73 0.43
CA PHE A 289 12.59 16.36 -0.85
C PHE A 289 11.40 17.31 -0.80
N ALA A 290 10.46 17.13 0.12
CA ALA A 290 9.45 18.15 0.40
C ALA A 290 10.12 19.47 0.89
N GLY A 291 11.09 19.36 1.80
CA GLY A 291 11.92 20.50 2.23
C GLY A 291 12.71 21.14 1.09
N VAL A 292 13.30 20.32 0.20
CA VAL A 292 14.02 20.82 -0.99
C VAL A 292 13.08 21.58 -1.94
N ILE A 293 11.86 21.09 -2.18
CA ILE A 293 10.85 21.78 -2.99
C ILE A 293 10.52 23.16 -2.39
N TYR A 294 10.37 23.23 -1.06
CA TYR A 294 10.17 24.50 -0.38
C TYR A 294 11.33 25.47 -0.59
N LEU A 295 12.58 25.00 -0.42
CA LEU A 295 13.76 25.80 -0.67
C LEU A 295 13.75 26.36 -2.10
N LEU A 296 13.63 25.48 -3.09
CA LEU A 296 13.63 25.86 -4.51
C LEU A 296 12.52 26.89 -4.84
N TYR A 297 11.34 26.76 -4.21
CA TYR A 297 10.22 27.64 -4.50
C TYR A 297 10.27 28.99 -3.78
N LYS A 298 10.63 29.03 -2.50
CA LYS A 298 10.51 30.23 -1.64
C LYS A 298 11.82 30.99 -1.45
N VAL A 299 12.96 30.30 -1.43
CA VAL A 299 14.26 30.92 -1.10
C VAL A 299 14.74 31.95 -2.12
N PRO A 300 14.63 31.75 -3.44
CA PRO A 300 15.09 32.77 -4.40
C PRO A 300 14.42 34.14 -4.20
N GLY A 301 13.13 34.14 -3.84
CA GLY A 301 12.40 35.37 -3.50
C GLY A 301 12.81 35.96 -2.15
N ALA A 302 13.12 35.12 -1.16
CA ALA A 302 13.60 35.55 0.15
C ALA A 302 14.99 36.18 0.09
N ILE A 303 15.92 35.61 -0.70
CA ILE A 303 17.28 36.16 -0.93
C ILE A 303 17.17 37.56 -1.54
N LYS A 304 16.39 37.70 -2.64
CA LYS A 304 16.17 38.99 -3.30
C LYS A 304 15.62 40.07 -2.36
N ARG A 305 14.80 39.67 -1.38
CA ARG A 305 14.18 40.55 -0.39
C ARG A 305 14.95 40.62 0.94
N ARG A 306 16.14 40.02 1.03
CA ARG A 306 16.98 39.94 2.25
C ARG A 306 16.24 39.43 3.50
N LYS A 307 15.31 38.49 3.32
CA LYS A 307 14.50 37.91 4.41
C LYS A 307 15.17 36.69 5.04
N TRP A 308 16.14 36.92 5.92
CA TRP A 308 16.93 35.87 6.57
C TRP A 308 16.10 34.82 7.34
N LEU A 309 15.04 35.25 8.04
CA LEU A 309 14.16 34.32 8.75
C LEU A 309 13.48 33.30 7.83
N SER A 310 13.13 33.70 6.60
CA SER A 310 12.54 32.79 5.62
C SER A 310 13.56 31.79 5.05
N LEU A 311 14.84 32.15 5.06
CA LEU A 311 15.94 31.25 4.67
C LEU A 311 16.17 30.20 5.76
N LEU A 312 16.26 30.63 7.02
CA LEU A 312 16.37 29.73 8.17
C LEU A 312 15.20 28.76 8.23
N ALA A 313 13.98 29.26 8.03
CA ALA A 313 12.78 28.42 7.96
C ALA A 313 12.84 27.38 6.83
N GLY A 314 13.40 27.73 5.68
CA GLY A 314 13.60 26.76 4.59
C GLY A 314 14.66 25.71 4.93
N LEU A 315 15.79 26.15 5.50
CA LEU A 315 16.88 25.26 5.91
C LEU A 315 16.43 24.27 6.98
N SER A 316 15.63 24.71 7.97
CA SER A 316 15.11 23.81 9.00
C SER A 316 14.22 22.70 8.44
N LEU A 317 13.40 22.97 7.41
CA LEU A 317 12.56 21.93 6.79
C LEU A 317 13.39 20.84 6.08
N VAL A 318 14.65 21.12 5.71
CA VAL A 318 15.58 20.14 5.13
C VAL A 318 16.44 19.48 6.20
N LEU A 319 16.87 20.22 7.21
CA LEU A 319 17.70 19.68 8.29
C LEU A 319 16.93 18.70 9.18
N ILE A 320 15.63 18.92 9.42
CA ILE A 320 14.82 18.05 10.28
C ILE A 320 14.83 16.59 9.79
N PRO A 321 14.52 16.28 8.51
CA PRO A 321 14.60 14.90 8.00
C PRO A 321 15.99 14.27 8.11
N LEU A 322 17.06 15.05 7.91
CA LEU A 322 18.44 14.56 8.03
C LEU A 322 18.77 14.21 9.48
N VAL A 323 18.47 15.12 10.41
CA VAL A 323 18.66 14.90 11.84
C VAL A 323 17.80 13.75 12.33
N ALA A 324 16.55 13.64 11.89
CA ALA A 324 15.67 12.52 12.22
C ALA A 324 16.24 11.18 11.73
N THR A 325 16.79 11.14 10.51
CA THR A 325 17.43 9.93 9.98
C THR A 325 18.60 9.50 10.88
N LEU A 326 19.49 10.43 11.24
CA LEU A 326 20.63 10.15 12.11
C LEU A 326 20.19 9.76 13.53
N LEU A 327 19.20 10.43 14.10
CA LEU A 327 18.67 10.09 15.42
C LEU A 327 18.06 8.69 15.42
N LEU A 328 17.31 8.33 14.38
CA LEU A 328 16.69 7.01 14.27
C LEU A 328 17.75 5.92 14.11
N SER A 329 18.74 6.13 13.23
CA SER A 329 19.75 5.10 12.94
C SER A 329 20.83 4.97 14.00
N GLU A 330 21.30 6.07 14.61
CA GLU A 330 22.47 6.05 15.51
C GLU A 330 22.10 6.09 17.00
N VAL A 331 20.90 6.55 17.35
CA VAL A 331 20.52 6.80 18.75
C VAL A 331 19.35 5.94 19.19
N ILE A 332 18.23 6.02 18.48
CA ILE A 332 16.98 5.38 18.90
C ILE A 332 17.02 3.88 18.59
N TYR A 333 17.47 3.51 17.38
CA TYR A 333 17.47 2.12 16.91
C TYR A 333 18.86 1.70 16.41
N ALA A 334 19.91 2.06 17.16
CA ALA A 334 21.30 1.75 16.82
C ALA A 334 21.58 0.25 16.61
N GLY A 335 20.78 -0.62 17.23
CA GLY A 335 20.88 -2.07 17.09
C GLY A 335 20.06 -2.68 15.95
N SER A 336 19.31 -1.91 15.17
CA SER A 336 18.47 -2.48 14.10
C SER A 336 19.33 -2.89 12.91
N GLU A 337 19.31 -4.18 12.58
CA GLU A 337 19.98 -4.70 11.40
C GLU A 337 19.26 -4.26 10.13
N TYR A 338 20.02 -3.78 9.14
CA TYR A 338 19.49 -3.44 7.84
C TYR A 338 19.42 -4.72 7.00
N TYR A 339 18.23 -5.13 6.58
CA TYR A 339 18.05 -6.39 5.84
C TYR A 339 18.49 -6.32 4.37
N LEU A 340 19.02 -5.17 3.93
CA LEU A 340 19.48 -4.89 2.57
C LEU A 340 20.88 -4.27 2.58
N ASP A 341 21.63 -4.46 1.50
CA ASP A 341 22.86 -3.69 1.30
C ASP A 341 22.56 -2.19 1.22
N PHE A 342 23.45 -1.37 1.77
CA PHE A 342 23.28 0.08 1.72
C PHE A 342 23.28 0.62 0.27
N ILE A 343 24.12 0.04 -0.60
CA ILE A 343 24.20 0.39 -2.02
C ILE A 343 23.49 -0.71 -2.82
N GLN A 344 22.43 -0.34 -3.54
CA GLN A 344 21.59 -1.24 -4.33
C GLN A 344 21.91 -1.20 -5.83
N LEU A 345 23.02 -0.56 -6.22
CA LEU A 345 23.38 -0.34 -7.62
C LEU A 345 23.51 -1.65 -8.41
N GLU A 346 24.19 -2.65 -7.87
CA GLU A 346 24.39 -3.94 -8.52
C GLU A 346 23.05 -4.66 -8.75
N TYR A 347 22.18 -4.68 -7.73
CA TYR A 347 20.84 -5.21 -7.86
C TYR A 347 20.05 -4.50 -8.96
N ASN A 348 20.06 -3.17 -8.97
CA ASN A 348 19.28 -2.39 -9.93
C ASN A 348 19.79 -2.51 -11.38
N LEU A 349 21.10 -2.67 -11.57
CA LEU A 349 21.67 -2.92 -12.90
C LEU A 349 21.24 -4.28 -13.46
N ASN A 350 21.14 -5.30 -12.61
CA ASN A 350 20.85 -6.67 -13.01
C ASN A 350 19.36 -7.04 -13.00
N HIS A 351 18.50 -6.25 -12.34
CA HIS A 351 17.08 -6.56 -12.19
C HIS A 351 16.22 -5.83 -13.26
N PRO A 352 15.60 -6.54 -14.23
CA PRO A 352 14.90 -5.90 -15.36
C PRO A 352 13.80 -4.91 -14.94
N TRP A 353 13.05 -5.24 -13.88
CA TRP A 353 11.96 -4.39 -13.40
C TRP A 353 12.44 -3.08 -12.76
N ALA A 354 13.71 -2.98 -12.36
CA ALA A 354 14.29 -1.71 -11.89
C ALA A 354 14.43 -0.68 -13.03
N TRP A 355 14.33 -1.12 -14.29
CA TRP A 355 14.31 -0.27 -15.47
C TRP A 355 12.91 -0.12 -16.04
N ILE A 356 12.20 -1.24 -16.23
CA ILE A 356 10.89 -1.27 -16.88
C ILE A 356 9.88 -0.40 -16.12
N TYR A 357 9.79 -0.53 -14.80
CA TYR A 357 8.81 0.22 -14.04
C TYR A 357 9.07 1.73 -14.05
N PRO A 358 10.27 2.24 -13.70
CA PRO A 358 10.53 3.67 -13.83
C PRO A 358 10.26 4.21 -15.24
N LEU A 359 10.62 3.46 -16.29
CA LEU A 359 10.34 3.88 -17.67
C LEU A 359 8.83 4.02 -17.92
N ILE A 360 8.02 3.03 -17.56
CA ILE A 360 6.56 3.07 -17.76
C ILE A 360 5.94 4.22 -16.95
N PHE A 361 6.29 4.33 -15.67
CA PHE A 361 5.69 5.31 -14.76
C PHE A 361 6.14 6.75 -15.03
N LEU A 362 7.34 6.94 -15.60
CA LEU A 362 7.85 8.26 -15.96
C LEU A 362 7.61 8.63 -17.41
N ALA A 363 7.27 7.69 -18.31
CA ALA A 363 7.00 7.99 -19.72
C ALA A 363 5.93 9.06 -19.89
N ILE A 364 4.80 8.94 -19.18
CA ILE A 364 3.71 9.92 -19.24
C ILE A 364 4.17 11.29 -18.69
N PRO A 365 4.73 11.38 -17.47
CA PRO A 365 5.35 12.61 -16.98
C PRO A 365 6.38 13.24 -17.93
N LEU A 366 7.19 12.44 -18.63
CA LEU A 366 8.22 12.91 -19.55
C LEU A 366 7.61 13.48 -20.84
N ALA A 367 6.56 12.86 -21.39
CA ALA A 367 5.85 13.34 -22.57
C ALA A 367 5.28 14.76 -22.37
N PHE A 368 4.85 15.07 -21.14
CA PHE A 368 4.33 16.39 -20.77
C PHE A 368 5.37 17.29 -20.07
N SER A 369 6.66 16.94 -20.12
CA SER A 369 7.74 17.76 -19.56
C SER A 369 7.83 19.19 -20.13
N PRO A 370 7.40 19.52 -21.36
CA PRO A 370 7.34 20.91 -21.80
C PRO A 370 6.47 21.80 -20.89
N MET A 371 5.42 21.26 -20.28
CA MET A 371 4.55 21.99 -19.35
C MET A 371 5.27 22.47 -18.09
N ILE A 372 6.37 21.81 -17.71
CA ILE A 372 7.21 22.22 -16.57
C ILE A 372 7.74 23.65 -16.79
N ARG A 373 8.04 24.03 -18.04
CA ARG A 373 8.54 25.37 -18.36
C ARG A 373 7.44 26.43 -18.33
N ASN A 374 6.20 26.03 -18.61
CA ASN A 374 5.05 26.93 -18.72
C ASN A 374 4.48 27.34 -17.34
N ILE A 375 4.61 26.47 -16.33
CA ILE A 375 4.03 26.69 -15.01
C ILE A 375 5.12 27.14 -14.02
N ASP A 376 4.94 28.32 -13.40
CA ASP A 376 5.97 28.95 -12.55
C ASP A 376 6.46 28.09 -11.38
N PHE A 377 5.56 27.35 -10.72
CA PHE A 377 5.92 26.43 -9.65
C PHE A 377 6.90 25.37 -10.16
N PHE A 378 6.49 24.59 -11.17
CA PHE A 378 7.28 23.49 -11.72
C PHE A 378 8.60 23.96 -12.31
N ARG A 379 8.61 25.12 -12.98
CA ARG A 379 9.83 25.75 -13.52
C ARG A 379 10.89 26.01 -12.46
N LYS A 380 10.47 26.35 -11.24
CA LYS A 380 11.38 26.65 -10.11
C LYS A 380 11.80 25.38 -9.37
N THR A 381 10.91 24.39 -9.27
CA THR A 381 11.12 23.26 -8.37
C THR A 381 11.65 22.00 -9.07
N TRP A 382 11.49 21.81 -10.38
CA TRP A 382 11.78 20.51 -11.05
C TRP A 382 13.18 19.92 -10.81
N LEU A 383 14.18 20.75 -10.47
CA LEU A 383 15.55 20.32 -10.17
C LEU A 383 15.67 19.32 -9.02
N TRP A 384 14.65 19.15 -8.18
CA TRP A 384 14.63 18.11 -7.14
C TRP A 384 14.44 16.69 -7.71
N VAL A 385 13.85 16.55 -8.90
CA VAL A 385 13.49 15.23 -9.46
C VAL A 385 14.72 14.40 -9.86
N PRO A 386 15.72 14.92 -10.61
CA PRO A 386 16.92 14.14 -10.93
C PRO A 386 17.68 13.59 -9.71
N PRO A 387 18.02 14.38 -8.66
CA PRO A 387 18.69 13.83 -7.48
C PRO A 387 17.81 12.83 -6.72
N PHE A 388 16.48 13.01 -6.69
CA PHE A 388 15.57 12.01 -6.14
C PHE A 388 15.67 10.67 -6.86
N MET A 389 15.66 10.70 -8.19
CA MET A 389 15.77 9.49 -9.02
C MET A 389 17.11 8.80 -8.83
N VAL A 390 18.21 9.56 -8.81
CA VAL A 390 19.56 9.03 -8.58
C VAL A 390 19.66 8.38 -7.19
N MET A 391 19.17 9.05 -6.14
CA MET A 391 19.18 8.49 -4.78
C MET A 391 18.39 7.19 -4.70
N ASN A 392 17.20 7.13 -5.29
CA ASN A 392 16.40 5.89 -5.31
C ASN A 392 17.06 4.77 -6.11
N TYR A 393 17.82 5.10 -7.16
CA TYR A 393 18.55 4.11 -7.95
C TYR A 393 19.84 3.62 -7.26
N LEU A 394 20.48 4.45 -6.43
CA LEU A 394 21.70 4.09 -5.71
C LEU A 394 21.44 3.34 -4.41
N PHE A 395 20.45 3.80 -3.63
CA PHE A 395 20.25 3.37 -2.24
C PHE A 395 18.92 2.65 -2.01
N ALA A 396 18.05 2.57 -3.03
CA ALA A 396 16.77 1.89 -2.93
C ALA A 396 16.54 0.99 -4.16
N ARG A 397 15.34 0.41 -4.29
CA ARG A 397 14.99 -0.53 -5.35
C ARG A 397 13.86 0.04 -6.21
N PRO A 398 14.13 0.77 -7.30
CA PRO A 398 13.10 1.37 -8.16
C PRO A 398 12.10 0.39 -8.77
N ALA A 399 12.40 -0.92 -8.72
CA ALA A 399 11.44 -1.99 -8.99
C ALA A 399 10.20 -1.90 -8.07
N GLU A 400 10.33 -1.30 -6.89
CA GLU A 400 9.22 -0.95 -6.01
C GLU A 400 8.64 0.41 -6.43
N VAL A 401 7.59 0.40 -7.27
CA VAL A 401 6.97 1.61 -7.85
C VAL A 401 6.58 2.64 -6.79
N ARG A 402 6.25 2.21 -5.57
CA ARG A 402 5.96 3.09 -4.42
C ARG A 402 7.05 4.12 -4.12
N LEU A 403 8.30 3.79 -4.41
CA LEU A 403 9.42 4.71 -4.22
C LEU A 403 9.35 5.92 -5.16
N LEU A 404 8.64 5.79 -6.28
CA LEU A 404 8.43 6.86 -7.25
C LEU A 404 7.22 7.75 -6.93
N LEU A 405 6.44 7.42 -5.89
CA LEU A 405 5.21 8.14 -5.53
C LEU A 405 5.39 9.67 -5.41
N PRO A 406 6.45 10.20 -4.75
CA PRO A 406 6.65 11.64 -4.70
C PRO A 406 6.71 12.30 -6.08
N VAL A 407 7.41 11.67 -7.03
CA VAL A 407 7.53 12.16 -8.41
C VAL A 407 6.20 12.03 -9.14
N LEU A 408 5.51 10.89 -8.97
CA LEU A 408 4.19 10.68 -9.56
C LEU A 408 3.19 11.74 -9.07
N ILE A 409 3.05 11.95 -7.76
CA ILE A 409 2.17 12.97 -7.16
C ILE A 409 2.53 14.38 -7.68
N TYR A 410 3.83 14.71 -7.69
CA TYR A 410 4.31 16.00 -8.18
C TYR A 410 4.00 16.20 -9.67
N SER A 411 3.97 15.13 -10.47
CA SER A 411 3.76 15.22 -11.91
C SER A 411 2.31 15.31 -12.36
N VAL A 412 1.37 14.77 -11.59
CA VAL A 412 -0.06 14.75 -11.95
C VAL A 412 -0.56 16.11 -12.45
N PRO A 413 -0.31 17.25 -11.77
CA PRO A 413 -0.92 18.51 -12.16
C PRO A 413 -0.45 19.03 -13.52
N TYR A 414 0.84 18.90 -13.85
CA TYR A 414 1.33 19.36 -15.16
C TYR A 414 1.00 18.37 -16.28
N VAL A 415 0.88 17.07 -15.97
CA VAL A 415 0.41 16.06 -16.92
C VAL A 415 -1.02 16.37 -17.34
N VAL A 416 -1.94 16.57 -16.40
CA VAL A 416 -3.35 16.84 -16.75
C VAL A 416 -3.55 18.21 -17.38
N ALA A 417 -2.74 19.21 -17.02
CA ALA A 417 -2.72 20.49 -17.71
C ALA A 417 -2.30 20.32 -19.18
N GLY A 418 -1.25 19.51 -19.43
CA GLY A 418 -0.78 19.21 -20.78
C GLY A 418 -1.78 18.43 -21.62
N VAL A 419 -2.44 17.40 -21.03
CA VAL A 419 -3.50 16.65 -21.70
C VAL A 419 -4.64 17.58 -22.15
N LYS A 420 -5.05 18.50 -21.28
CA LYS A 420 -6.09 19.48 -21.61
C LYS A 420 -5.68 20.37 -22.79
N GLU A 421 -4.43 20.87 -22.78
CA GLU A 421 -3.92 21.73 -23.85
C GLU A 421 -3.91 21.00 -25.20
N VAL A 422 -3.49 19.73 -25.22
CA VAL A 422 -3.51 18.89 -26.43
C VAL A 422 -4.95 18.70 -26.94
N LEU A 423 -5.90 18.37 -26.07
CA LEU A 423 -7.30 18.17 -26.46
C LEU A 423 -7.93 19.46 -27.02
N CYS A 424 -7.68 20.61 -26.41
CA CYS A 424 -8.17 21.89 -26.92
C CYS A 424 -7.57 22.25 -28.28
N HIS A 425 -6.31 21.89 -28.55
CA HIS A 425 -5.71 22.07 -29.87
C HIS A 425 -6.35 21.18 -30.95
N PHE A 426 -6.69 19.93 -30.61
CA PHE A 426 -7.39 19.03 -31.53
C PHE A 426 -8.80 19.52 -31.88
N ASP A 427 -9.56 20.04 -30.91
CA ASP A 427 -10.90 20.58 -31.18
C ASP A 427 -10.85 21.82 -32.08
N TYR A 428 -9.88 22.71 -31.86
CA TYR A 428 -9.70 23.92 -32.68
C TYR A 428 -9.34 23.61 -34.15
N ASP A 429 -8.49 22.61 -34.39
CA ASP A 429 -8.14 22.17 -35.75
C ASP A 429 -9.27 21.42 -36.45
N ARG A 430 -10.16 20.78 -35.67
CA ARG A 430 -11.35 20.10 -36.19
C ARG A 430 -12.44 21.10 -36.59
N ASP A 431 -12.67 22.14 -35.80
CA ASP A 431 -13.60 23.22 -36.13
C ASP A 431 -13.15 24.02 -37.35
N ARG A 432 -11.84 24.24 -37.53
CA ARG A 432 -11.28 24.85 -38.75
C ARG A 432 -11.46 24.01 -40.00
N LYS A 433 -11.46 22.68 -39.89
CA LYS A 433 -11.67 21.76 -41.03
C LYS A 433 -13.15 21.44 -41.28
N GLY A 434 -14.03 21.66 -40.31
CA GLY A 434 -15.48 21.46 -40.42
C GLY A 434 -16.30 22.70 -40.77
N GLY A 435 -15.73 23.90 -40.66
CA GLY A 435 -16.41 25.18 -40.96
C GLY A 435 -16.41 25.63 -42.43
N GLY A 436 -16.07 24.72 -43.36
CA GLY A 436 -16.13 24.96 -44.80
C GLY A 436 -17.11 24.00 -45.47
N SER A 437 -18.40 24.24 -45.29
CA SER A 437 -19.48 23.66 -46.10
C SER A 437 -20.31 24.76 -46.72
#